data_AF-A0A966PLS5-F1
#
_entry.id   AF-A0A966PLS5-F1
#
_cell.length_a   1.000
_cell.length_b   1.000
_cell.length_c   1.000
_cell.angle_alpha   90.00
_cell.angle_beta   90.00
_cell.angle_gamma   90.00
#
_symmetry.space_group_name_H-M   'P 1'
#
loop_
_entity.id
_entity.type
_entity.pdbx_description
1 polymer ?
#
loop_
_entity_poly.entity_id
_entity_poly.type
_entity_poly.pdbx_seq_one_letter_code
_entity_poly.pdbx_strand_id
1 'polypeptide(L)'
;MTTTDPIPGRRLMTLDIVGTAMFTVSAIVAAVVFEGAAKVQGVVVDLALFAVGVATFLLGYWTAVQRSRQDEMSVAELFFLLGAAIPARVKRTMNLCLIVQTVVAITTAMTRLSTPSSTAPSGSSAGSTLAFGVLVPMFGLGLNGLWAATHGAFGPRRKRHDDDAIG
;
A
#
# COMPACT_ATOMS: atom_id res chain seq x y z
N MET A 1 24.68 17.50 -21.06
CA MET A 1 24.51 16.75 -19.79
C MET A 1 23.14 16.10 -19.81
N THR A 2 23.04 14.88 -20.36
CA THR A 2 21.79 14.12 -20.47
C THR A 2 21.84 12.99 -19.44
N THR A 3 21.26 13.24 -18.27
CA THR A 3 21.19 12.29 -17.15
C THR A 3 20.14 11.22 -17.42
N THR A 4 20.49 10.16 -18.15
CA THR A 4 19.75 8.89 -18.12
C THR A 4 20.18 8.08 -16.90
N ASP A 5 20.05 8.64 -15.70
CA ASP A 5 20.08 7.82 -14.50
C ASP A 5 18.73 7.09 -14.41
N PRO A 6 18.72 5.75 -14.38
CA PRO A 6 17.48 5.01 -14.24
C PRO A 6 16.80 5.39 -12.93
N ILE A 7 15.54 5.82 -12.99
CA ILE A 7 14.75 6.17 -11.80
C ILE A 7 14.88 5.04 -10.76
N PRO A 8 15.46 5.30 -9.57
CA PRO A 8 15.63 4.29 -8.54
C PRO A 8 14.29 3.63 -8.20
N GLY A 9 14.27 2.30 -8.13
CA GLY A 9 13.07 1.53 -7.83
C GLY A 9 11.93 1.63 -8.85
N ARG A 10 12.20 1.95 -10.13
CA ARG A 10 11.20 1.94 -11.23
C ARG A 10 10.33 0.68 -11.28
N ARG A 11 10.90 -0.48 -10.94
CA ARG A 11 10.16 -1.76 -10.90
C ARG A 11 9.05 -1.75 -9.84
N LEU A 12 9.33 -1.24 -8.64
CA LEU A 12 8.34 -1.13 -7.56
C LEU A 12 7.23 -0.15 -7.92
N MET A 13 7.60 1.00 -8.50
CA MET A 13 6.63 1.97 -9.01
C MET A 13 5.74 1.37 -10.12
N THR A 14 6.32 0.59 -11.04
CA THR A 14 5.55 -0.07 -12.12
C THR A 14 4.61 -1.12 -11.54
N LEU A 15 5.09 -1.91 -10.57
CA LEU A 15 4.29 -2.91 -9.88
C LEU A 15 3.10 -2.28 -9.14
N ASP A 16 3.32 -1.15 -8.48
CA ASP A 16 2.26 -0.41 -7.77
C ASP A 16 1.18 0.10 -8.72
N ILE A 17 1.58 0.69 -9.86
CA ILE A 17 0.65 1.15 -10.90
C ILE A 17 -0.16 -0.02 -11.45
N VAL A 18 0.49 -1.13 -11.82
CA VAL A 18 -0.16 -2.30 -12.41
C VAL A 18 -1.10 -2.95 -11.40
N GLY A 19 -0.70 -3.12 -10.15
CA GLY A 19 -1.55 -3.65 -9.08
C GLY A 19 -2.75 -2.75 -8.80
N THR A 20 -2.56 -1.43 -8.76
CA THR A 20 -3.65 -0.46 -8.60
C THR A 20 -4.65 -0.54 -9.75
N ALA A 21 -4.16 -0.63 -10.99
CA ALA A 21 -5.02 -0.77 -12.16
C ALA A 21 -5.81 -2.08 -12.13
N MET A 22 -5.15 -3.21 -11.82
CA MET A 22 -5.81 -4.51 -11.68
C MET A 22 -6.90 -4.48 -10.61
N PHE A 23 -6.60 -3.93 -9.43
CA PHE A 23 -7.57 -3.77 -8.36
C PHE A 23 -8.76 -2.92 -8.81
N THR A 24 -8.50 -1.75 -9.39
CA THR A 24 -9.57 -0.82 -9.80
C THR A 24 -10.49 -1.44 -10.85
N VAL A 25 -9.92 -2.10 -11.86
CA VAL A 25 -10.70 -2.79 -12.90
C VAL A 25 -11.50 -3.95 -12.29
N SER A 26 -10.87 -4.76 -11.43
CA SER A 26 -11.54 -5.88 -10.76
C SER A 26 -12.70 -5.40 -9.88
N ALA A 27 -12.51 -4.32 -9.11
CA ALA A 27 -13.54 -3.73 -8.28
C ALA A 27 -14.72 -3.18 -9.10
N ILE A 28 -14.46 -2.51 -10.22
CA ILE A 28 -15.51 -2.03 -11.13
C ILE A 28 -16.29 -3.22 -11.72
N VAL A 29 -15.60 -4.25 -12.22
CA VAL A 29 -16.25 -5.44 -12.79
C VAL A 29 -17.13 -6.13 -11.76
N ALA A 30 -16.61 -6.33 -10.54
CA ALA A 30 -17.35 -6.97 -9.47
C ALA A 30 -18.55 -6.12 -8.98
N ALA A 31 -18.43 -4.77 -9.01
CA ALA A 31 -19.50 -3.85 -8.65
C ALA A 31 -20.63 -3.77 -9.71
N VAL A 32 -20.28 -3.81 -11.00
CA VAL A 32 -21.21 -3.67 -12.14
C VAL A 32 -21.87 -4.99 -12.50
N VAL A 33 -21.09 -6.05 -12.71
CA VAL A 33 -21.63 -7.36 -13.14
C VAL A 33 -22.37 -8.05 -12.00
N PHE A 34 -21.84 -7.94 -10.78
CA PHE A 34 -22.45 -8.43 -9.53
C PHE A 34 -22.88 -9.91 -9.53
N GLU A 35 -22.31 -10.74 -10.41
CA GLU A 35 -22.50 -12.20 -10.46
C GLU A 35 -21.48 -12.94 -9.57
N GLY A 36 -21.78 -14.21 -9.24
CA GLY A 36 -20.93 -15.04 -8.38
C GLY A 36 -19.48 -15.16 -8.86
N ALA A 37 -19.26 -15.36 -10.16
CA ALA A 37 -17.92 -15.47 -10.73
C ALA A 37 -17.11 -14.15 -10.63
N ALA A 38 -17.76 -13.01 -10.90
CA ALA A 38 -17.12 -11.69 -10.77
C ALA A 38 -16.74 -11.36 -9.32
N LYS A 39 -17.57 -11.80 -8.35
CA LYS A 39 -17.27 -11.66 -6.92
C LYS A 39 -16.06 -12.49 -6.51
N VAL A 40 -15.99 -13.76 -6.92
CA VAL A 40 -14.84 -14.64 -6.62
C VAL A 40 -13.55 -14.05 -7.22
N GLN A 41 -13.60 -13.58 -8.46
CA GLN A 41 -12.45 -12.93 -9.10
C GLN A 41 -11.99 -11.70 -8.31
N GLY A 42 -12.92 -10.85 -7.86
CA GLY A 42 -12.64 -9.70 -6.99
C GLY A 42 -11.83 -10.10 -5.75
N VAL A 43 -12.33 -11.08 -5.01
CA VAL A 43 -11.64 -11.57 -3.78
C VAL A 43 -10.26 -12.12 -4.08
N VAL A 44 -10.12 -12.92 -5.14
CA VAL A 44 -8.83 -13.52 -5.49
C VAL A 44 -7.80 -12.42 -5.78
N VAL A 45 -8.19 -11.38 -6.52
CA VAL A 45 -7.33 -10.21 -6.79
C VAL A 45 -6.99 -9.48 -5.49
N ASP A 46 -7.99 -9.20 -4.64
CA ASP A 46 -7.80 -8.46 -3.39
C ASP A 46 -6.85 -9.20 -2.43
N LEU A 47 -7.04 -10.50 -2.26
CA LEU A 47 -6.19 -11.34 -1.40
C LEU A 47 -4.78 -11.50 -1.96
N ALA A 48 -4.63 -11.63 -3.28
CA ALA A 48 -3.32 -11.71 -3.90
C ALA A 48 -2.53 -10.40 -3.72
N LEU A 49 -3.16 -9.25 -3.98
CA LEU A 49 -2.53 -7.95 -3.77
C LEU A 49 -2.22 -7.70 -2.30
N PHE A 50 -3.14 -8.06 -1.40
CA PHE A 50 -2.90 -7.99 0.04
C PHE A 50 -1.70 -8.83 0.47
N ALA A 51 -1.60 -10.08 -0.01
CA ALA A 51 -0.47 -10.96 0.31
C ALA A 51 0.87 -10.39 -0.19
N VAL A 52 0.90 -9.84 -1.40
CA VAL A 52 2.10 -9.14 -1.92
C VAL A 52 2.41 -7.90 -1.08
N GLY A 53 1.39 -7.15 -0.65
CA GLY A 53 1.53 -6.01 0.25
C GLY A 53 2.17 -6.40 1.58
N VAL A 54 1.69 -7.46 2.22
CA VAL A 54 2.27 -7.99 3.46
C VAL A 54 3.72 -8.41 3.24
N ALA A 55 4.02 -9.16 2.19
CA ALA A 55 5.38 -9.59 1.89
C ALA A 55 6.33 -8.40 1.70
N THR A 56 5.92 -7.40 0.91
CA THR A 56 6.72 -6.20 0.65
C THR A 56 6.85 -5.32 1.89
N PHE A 57 5.80 -5.20 2.70
CA PHE A 57 5.84 -4.53 4.01
C PHE A 57 6.85 -5.17 4.94
N LEU A 58 6.85 -6.50 5.07
CA LEU A 58 7.80 -7.22 5.93
C LEU A 58 9.24 -7.09 5.43
N LEU A 59 9.47 -7.20 4.13
CA LEU A 59 10.80 -6.99 3.52
C LEU A 59 11.29 -5.55 3.72
N GLY A 60 10.40 -4.57 3.56
CA GLY A 60 10.67 -3.16 3.79
C GLY A 60 11.02 -2.90 5.25
N TYR A 61 10.20 -3.42 6.18
CA TYR A 61 10.44 -3.31 7.62
C TYR A 61 11.77 -3.95 8.03
N TRP A 62 12.06 -5.17 7.56
CA TRP A 62 13.32 -5.84 7.84
C TRP A 62 14.53 -5.02 7.36
N THR A 63 14.46 -4.47 6.15
CA THR A 63 15.50 -3.61 5.58
C THR A 63 15.65 -2.30 6.37
N ALA A 64 14.53 -1.69 6.75
CA ALA A 64 14.51 -0.47 7.55
C ALA A 64 15.10 -0.68 8.95
N VAL A 65 14.83 -1.81 9.60
CA VAL A 65 15.38 -2.16 10.92
C VAL A 65 16.91 -2.25 10.89
N GLN A 66 17.49 -2.77 9.81
CA GLN A 66 18.95 -2.82 9.69
C GLN A 66 19.55 -1.42 9.54
N ARG A 67 18.89 -0.56 8.76
CA ARG A 67 19.35 0.81 8.49
C ARG A 67 19.06 1.79 9.64
N SER A 68 18.03 1.57 10.46
CA SER A 68 17.68 2.44 11.60
C SER A 68 18.76 2.50 12.70
N ARG A 69 19.72 1.57 12.64
CA ARG A 69 20.94 1.59 13.45
C ARG A 69 21.85 2.78 13.12
N GLN A 70 21.81 3.24 11.87
CA GLN A 70 22.65 4.33 11.35
C GLN A 70 21.84 5.59 11.06
N ASP A 71 20.58 5.42 10.65
CA ASP A 71 19.72 6.49 10.17
C ASP A 71 18.52 6.72 11.12
N GLU A 72 18.09 7.97 11.26
CA GLU A 72 16.79 8.32 11.83
C GLU A 72 15.70 8.20 10.76
N MET A 73 14.81 7.23 10.93
CA MET A 73 13.74 6.94 9.98
C MET A 73 12.37 7.17 10.63
N SER A 74 11.64 8.16 10.13
CA SER A 74 10.23 8.32 10.49
C SER A 74 9.35 7.32 9.76
N VAL A 75 8.32 6.81 10.43
CA VAL A 75 7.28 5.96 9.83
C VAL A 75 6.61 6.66 8.64
N ALA A 76 6.43 7.98 8.72
CA ALA A 76 5.83 8.78 7.65
C ALA A 76 6.74 8.88 6.42
N GLU A 77 8.05 8.95 6.62
CA GLU A 77 9.02 8.96 5.52
C GLU A 77 9.11 7.59 4.86
N LEU A 78 8.97 6.52 5.65
CA LEU A 78 9.03 5.15 5.18
C LEU A 78 7.79 4.76 4.35
N PHE A 79 6.57 4.92 4.89
CA PHE A 79 5.37 4.38 4.25
C PHE A 79 4.58 5.38 3.41
N PHE A 80 4.75 6.68 3.64
CA PHE A 80 4.10 7.73 2.85
C PHE A 80 5.09 8.53 2.00
N LEU A 81 6.37 8.12 1.97
CA LEU A 81 7.40 8.75 1.15
C LEU A 81 7.53 10.27 1.41
N LEU A 82 7.33 10.72 2.65
CA LEU A 82 7.34 12.16 2.97
C LEU A 82 8.73 12.81 2.95
N GLY A 83 9.81 12.03 2.95
CA GLY A 83 11.19 12.53 3.03
C GLY A 83 11.56 13.49 1.88
N ALA A 84 12.34 14.53 2.22
CA ALA A 84 12.77 15.55 1.26
C ALA A 84 13.75 15.03 0.19
N ALA A 85 14.49 13.96 0.50
CA ALA A 85 15.46 13.34 -0.41
C ALA A 85 14.84 12.33 -1.39
N ILE A 86 13.51 12.17 -1.38
CA ILE A 86 12.80 11.24 -2.27
C ILE A 86 12.44 11.94 -3.59
N PRO A 87 12.76 11.36 -4.77
CA PRO A 87 12.39 11.94 -6.05
C PRO A 87 10.89 12.23 -6.14
N ALA A 88 10.54 13.48 -6.45
CA ALA A 88 9.15 13.95 -6.44
C ALA A 88 8.21 13.11 -7.31
N ARG A 89 8.71 12.56 -8.43
CA ARG A 89 7.94 11.69 -9.32
C ARG A 89 7.54 10.39 -8.63
N VAL A 90 8.47 9.72 -7.94
CA VAL A 90 8.20 8.46 -7.22
C VAL A 90 7.21 8.72 -6.10
N LYS A 91 7.48 9.73 -5.27
CA LYS A 91 6.61 10.16 -4.16
C LYS A 91 5.18 10.41 -4.64
N ARG A 92 5.01 11.20 -5.70
CA ARG A 92 3.67 11.51 -6.24
C ARG A 92 3.00 10.27 -6.80
N THR A 93 3.68 9.49 -7.64
CA THR A 93 3.02 8.35 -8.30
C THR A 93 2.59 7.27 -7.31
N MET A 94 3.47 6.87 -6.39
CA MET A 94 3.11 5.77 -5.48
C MET A 94 2.10 6.21 -4.41
N ASN A 95 2.16 7.46 -3.92
CA ASN A 95 1.11 7.98 -3.04
C ASN A 95 -0.22 8.17 -3.77
N LEU A 96 -0.22 8.56 -5.06
CA LEU A 96 -1.45 8.60 -5.85
C LEU A 96 -2.05 7.20 -6.01
N CYS A 97 -1.22 6.17 -6.24
CA CYS A 97 -1.69 4.78 -6.28
C CYS A 97 -2.33 4.36 -4.95
N LEU A 98 -1.68 4.66 -3.82
CA LEU A 98 -2.23 4.39 -2.49
C LEU A 98 -3.56 5.13 -2.24
N ILE A 99 -3.66 6.40 -2.64
CA ILE A 99 -4.91 7.17 -2.52
C ILE A 99 -6.00 6.52 -3.38
N VAL A 100 -5.70 6.15 -4.62
CA VAL A 100 -6.66 5.47 -5.52
C VAL A 100 -7.12 4.15 -4.91
N GLN A 101 -6.20 3.30 -4.44
CA GLN A 101 -6.52 2.04 -3.76
C GLN A 101 -7.46 2.29 -2.57
N THR A 102 -7.16 3.28 -1.73
CA THR A 102 -7.95 3.61 -0.55
C THR A 102 -9.36 4.10 -0.92
N VAL A 103 -9.46 5.02 -1.87
CA VAL A 103 -10.75 5.58 -2.33
C VAL A 103 -11.61 4.49 -2.98
N VAL A 104 -11.02 3.68 -3.87
CA VAL A 104 -11.73 2.58 -4.52
C VAL A 104 -12.18 1.55 -3.49
N ALA A 105 -11.32 1.17 -2.55
CA ALA A 105 -11.67 0.20 -1.51
C ALA A 105 -12.85 0.68 -0.65
N ILE A 106 -12.78 1.92 -0.16
CA ILE A 106 -13.85 2.53 0.65
C ILE A 106 -15.14 2.64 -0.17
N THR A 107 -15.07 3.15 -1.39
CA THR A 107 -16.25 3.34 -2.25
C THR A 107 -16.94 2.01 -2.56
N THR A 108 -16.16 1.00 -2.94
CA THR A 108 -16.69 -0.34 -3.26
C THR A 108 -17.29 -1.02 -2.03
N ALA A 109 -16.64 -0.89 -0.86
CA ALA A 109 -17.17 -1.42 0.40
C ALA A 109 -18.49 -0.72 0.80
N MET A 110 -18.56 0.61 0.72
CA MET A 110 -19.74 1.39 1.09
C MET A 110 -20.94 1.13 0.16
N THR A 111 -20.71 1.01 -1.15
CA THR A 111 -21.79 0.84 -2.14
C THR A 111 -22.49 -0.52 -2.07
N ARG A 112 -21.88 -1.51 -1.41
CA ARG A 112 -22.36 -2.90 -1.42
C ARG A 112 -22.26 -3.56 -0.04
N LEU A 113 -22.45 -2.81 1.04
CA LEU A 113 -22.27 -3.28 2.43
C LEU A 113 -23.06 -4.55 2.81
N SER A 114 -24.15 -4.84 2.09
CA SER A 114 -25.02 -6.00 2.33
C SER A 114 -25.24 -6.80 1.05
N THR A 115 -24.90 -8.09 1.07
CA THR A 115 -25.33 -9.04 0.04
C THR A 115 -26.56 -9.79 0.56
N PRO A 116 -27.69 -9.83 -0.18
CA PRO A 116 -28.81 -10.69 0.21
C PRO A 116 -28.39 -12.16 0.03
N SER A 117 -28.11 -12.83 1.14
CA SER A 117 -27.83 -14.27 1.17
C SER A 117 -29.14 -15.02 1.38
N SER A 118 -29.52 -15.87 0.42
CA SER A 118 -30.67 -16.78 0.51
C SER A 118 -30.52 -17.86 1.60
N THR A 119 -29.37 -17.91 2.28
CA THR A 119 -29.00 -18.92 3.29
C THR A 119 -28.82 -18.33 4.69
N ALA A 120 -29.00 -17.01 4.88
CA ALA A 120 -28.87 -16.39 6.19
C ALA A 120 -30.15 -16.58 7.03
N PRO A 121 -30.02 -16.94 8.33
CA PRO A 121 -31.13 -16.88 9.26
C PRO A 121 -31.75 -15.48 9.26
N SER A 122 -33.09 -15.41 9.31
CA SER A 122 -33.86 -14.16 9.29
C SER A 122 -33.28 -13.15 10.28
N GLY A 123 -32.66 -12.09 9.77
CA GLY A 123 -32.06 -11.01 10.57
C GLY A 123 -30.54 -10.83 10.44
N SER A 124 -29.84 -11.71 9.72
CA SER A 124 -28.38 -11.56 9.49
C SER A 124 -28.07 -11.16 8.04
N SER A 125 -27.46 -9.99 7.86
CA SER A 125 -26.93 -9.54 6.57
C SER A 125 -25.59 -10.21 6.32
N ALA A 126 -25.47 -11.02 5.25
CA ALA A 126 -24.17 -11.56 4.84
C ALA A 126 -23.23 -10.42 4.44
N GLY A 127 -22.04 -10.42 5.05
CA GLY A 127 -20.98 -9.46 4.74
C GLY A 127 -20.63 -9.49 3.25
N SER A 128 -20.39 -8.32 2.69
CA SER A 128 -20.12 -8.16 1.27
C SER A 128 -18.77 -8.73 0.87
N THR A 129 -18.75 -9.53 -0.18
CA THR A 129 -17.52 -9.98 -0.84
C THR A 129 -16.65 -8.81 -1.33
N LEU A 130 -17.22 -7.62 -1.52
CA LEU A 130 -16.47 -6.43 -1.93
C LEU A 130 -15.76 -5.74 -0.76
N ALA A 131 -16.04 -6.13 0.49
CA ALA A 131 -15.35 -5.59 1.66
C ALA A 131 -13.89 -6.06 1.74
N PHE A 132 -13.52 -7.16 1.07
CA PHE A 132 -12.13 -7.62 1.01
C PHE A 132 -11.20 -6.58 0.35
N GLY A 133 -11.72 -5.72 -0.53
CA GLY A 133 -10.97 -4.64 -1.15
C GLY A 133 -10.35 -3.65 -0.15
N VAL A 134 -10.90 -3.55 1.08
CA VAL A 134 -10.34 -2.71 2.17
C VAL A 134 -8.95 -3.15 2.60
N LEU A 135 -8.53 -4.38 2.27
CA LEU A 135 -7.20 -4.89 2.55
C LEU A 135 -6.15 -4.39 1.52
N VAL A 136 -6.58 -4.04 0.31
CA VAL A 136 -5.68 -3.73 -0.81
C VAL A 136 -4.75 -2.53 -0.57
N PRO A 137 -5.12 -1.47 0.17
CA PRO A 137 -4.17 -0.39 0.50
C PRO A 137 -2.86 -0.85 1.17
N MET A 138 -2.81 -2.05 1.77
CA MET A 138 -1.55 -2.65 2.25
C MET A 138 -0.56 -2.95 1.13
N PHE A 139 -1.03 -3.17 -0.09
CA PHE A 139 -0.18 -3.32 -1.28
C PHE A 139 0.62 -2.04 -1.55
N GLY A 140 -0.05 -0.88 -1.65
CA GLY A 140 0.60 0.41 -1.83
C GLY A 140 1.52 0.77 -0.66
N LEU A 141 1.07 0.57 0.59
CA LEU A 141 1.89 0.83 1.78
C LEU A 141 3.14 -0.06 1.83
N GLY A 142 2.99 -1.36 1.55
CA GLY A 142 4.11 -2.30 1.53
C GLY A 142 5.15 -1.95 0.47
N LEU A 143 4.71 -1.60 -0.74
CA LEU A 143 5.60 -1.16 -1.81
C LEU A 143 6.27 0.18 -1.53
N ASN A 144 5.57 1.16 -0.94
CA ASN A 144 6.14 2.41 -0.48
C ASN A 144 7.25 2.16 0.55
N GLY A 145 6.95 1.37 1.59
CA GLY A 145 7.90 1.02 2.64
C GLY A 145 9.13 0.30 2.10
N LEU A 146 8.94 -0.66 1.19
CA LEU A 146 10.06 -1.36 0.56
C LEU A 146 10.89 -0.42 -0.31
N TRP A 147 10.27 0.46 -1.10
CA TRP A 147 10.99 1.43 -1.92
C TRP A 147 11.82 2.38 -1.03
N ALA A 148 11.23 2.94 0.01
CA ALA A 148 11.92 3.84 0.93
C ALA A 148 13.05 3.13 1.69
N ALA A 149 12.84 1.91 2.16
CA ALA A 149 13.89 1.15 2.85
C ALA A 149 15.08 0.81 1.94
N THR A 150 14.84 0.58 0.65
CA THR A 150 15.87 0.16 -0.31
C THR A 150 16.57 1.32 -1.01
N HIS A 151 15.84 2.40 -1.33
CA HIS A 151 16.35 3.51 -2.15
C HIS A 151 16.26 4.87 -1.45
N GLY A 152 15.51 4.98 -0.35
CA GLY A 152 15.35 6.23 0.39
C GLY A 152 16.65 6.66 1.08
N ALA A 153 16.93 7.96 1.04
CA ALA A 153 17.98 8.57 1.84
C ALA A 153 17.34 9.17 3.11
N PHE A 154 17.89 8.82 4.27
CA PHE A 154 17.42 9.26 5.59
C PHE A 154 18.53 10.02 6.30
N GLY A 155 18.16 10.86 7.27
CA GLY A 155 19.13 11.65 8.05
C GLY A 155 19.98 10.76 8.97
N PRO A 156 21.23 11.15 9.29
CA PRO A 156 22.04 10.42 10.26
C PRO A 156 21.37 10.38 11.63
N ARG A 157 21.51 9.28 12.36
CA ARG A 157 20.99 9.16 13.72
C ARG A 157 21.66 10.17 14.65
N ARG A 158 20.86 11.00 15.34
CA ARG A 158 21.34 11.95 16.35
C ARG A 158 21.88 11.15 17.53
N LYS A 159 23.18 11.28 17.81
CA LYS A 159 23.78 10.70 19.01
C LYS A 159 23.20 11.43 20.23
N ARG A 160 22.77 10.69 21.25
CA ARG A 160 22.45 11.27 22.56
C ARG A 160 23.75 11.79 23.17
N HIS A 161 23.97 13.08 23.03
CA HIS A 161 24.95 13.85 23.80
C HIS A 161 24.18 15.10 24.22
N ASP A 162 24.22 15.42 25.52
CA ASP A 162 23.73 16.65 26.18
C ASP A 162 22.75 16.46 27.37
N ASP A 163 22.81 15.35 28.12
CA ASP A 163 22.13 15.27 29.44
C ASP A 163 23.07 15.04 30.65
N ASP A 164 24.39 14.83 30.43
CA ASP A 164 25.33 14.53 31.54
C ASP A 164 26.29 15.72 31.85
N ALA A 165 26.00 16.93 31.35
CA ALA A 165 26.86 18.10 31.54
C ALA A 165 26.36 19.12 32.57
N ILE A 166 25.20 18.92 33.21
CA ILE A 166 24.71 19.76 34.30
C ILE A 166 23.99 18.88 35.33
N GLY A 167 24.71 18.49 36.38
CA GLY A 167 24.18 17.75 37.54
C GLY A 167 25.28 17.35 38.51
#